data_AF-A0A6B0WEF9-F1
#
_entry.id   AF-A0A6B0WEF9-F1
#
_cell.length_a   1.000
_cell.length_b   1.000
_cell.length_c   1.000
_cell.angle_alpha   90.00
_cell.angle_beta   90.00
_cell.angle_gamma   90.00
#
_symmetry.space_group_name_H-M   'P 1'
#
loop_
_entity.id
_entity.type
_entity.pdbx_description
1 polymer ?
#
loop_
_entity_poly.entity_id
_entity_poly.type
_entity_poly.pdbx_seq_one_letter_code
_entity_poly.pdbx_strand_id
1 'polypeptide(L)'
;MAAEFSVASPIRTNHSSPIRFIFSHVARHPIAALALMFGAFCNAFLAGVVPGAVGSAFDALLLQNDTSLELARNSVLLVIGSQTLRSLLQFIRNFSAEVFAQRFE
;
A
#
# COMPACT_ATOMS: atom_id res chain seq x y z
N MET A 1 3.38 -38.82 -37.11
CA MET A 1 4.24 -37.96 -36.26
C MET A 1 3.35 -37.40 -35.16
N ALA A 2 3.44 -37.95 -33.95
CA ALA A 2 2.76 -37.43 -32.78
C ALA A 2 3.73 -36.48 -32.06
N ALA A 3 3.33 -35.24 -31.82
CA ALA A 3 4.13 -34.29 -31.04
C ALA A 3 4.08 -34.71 -29.56
N GLU A 4 5.23 -35.09 -29.01
CA GLU A 4 5.44 -35.49 -27.61
C GLU A 4 5.23 -34.35 -26.60
N PHE A 5 5.25 -33.10 -27.07
CA PHE A 5 5.06 -31.92 -26.25
C PHE A 5 3.73 -31.24 -26.59
N SER A 6 2.65 -31.58 -25.88
CA SER A 6 1.46 -30.73 -25.85
C SER A 6 1.75 -29.55 -24.92
N VAL A 7 2.06 -28.38 -25.48
CA VAL A 7 2.15 -27.15 -24.68
C VAL A 7 0.76 -26.91 -24.08
N ALA A 8 0.68 -26.83 -22.75
CA ALA A 8 -0.54 -26.43 -22.08
C ALA A 8 -1.05 -25.12 -22.71
N SER A 9 -2.30 -25.14 -23.17
CA SER A 9 -2.90 -24.07 -23.98
C SER A 9 -2.50 -22.68 -23.44
N PRO A 10 -1.89 -21.80 -24.26
CA PRO A 10 -1.44 -20.50 -23.78
C PRO A 10 -2.64 -19.75 -23.24
N ILE A 11 -2.51 -19.29 -22.00
CA ILE A 11 -3.64 -18.76 -21.26
C ILE A 11 -4.18 -17.54 -22.01
N ARG A 12 -5.42 -17.60 -22.50
CA ARG A 12 -6.04 -16.51 -23.28
C ARG A 12 -6.08 -15.22 -22.46
N THR A 13 -5.21 -14.28 -22.79
CA THR A 13 -5.25 -12.91 -22.29
C THR A 13 -5.94 -12.03 -23.33
N ASN A 14 -6.65 -11.00 -22.86
CA ASN A 14 -7.47 -10.19 -23.75
C ASN A 14 -6.62 -9.07 -24.39
N HIS A 15 -6.14 -9.28 -25.61
CA HIS A 15 -5.32 -8.30 -26.35
C HIS A 15 -6.13 -7.23 -27.10
N SER A 16 -7.46 -7.19 -26.94
CA SER A 16 -8.32 -6.27 -27.71
C SER A 16 -8.11 -4.79 -27.35
N SER A 17 -7.50 -4.51 -26.20
CA SER A 17 -7.16 -3.16 -25.72
C SER A 17 -6.05 -3.26 -24.68
N PRO A 18 -5.09 -2.31 -24.62
CA PRO A 18 -4.04 -2.29 -23.61
C PRO A 18 -4.56 -2.36 -22.17
N ILE A 19 -5.66 -1.67 -21.88
CA ILE A 19 -6.27 -1.66 -20.55
C ILE A 19 -6.89 -3.04 -20.23
N ARG A 20 -7.59 -3.64 -21.18
CA ARG A 20 -8.20 -4.98 -21.01
C ARG A 20 -7.14 -6.07 -20.87
N PHE A 21 -6.00 -5.91 -21.54
CA PHE A 21 -4.85 -6.79 -21.40
C PHE A 21 -4.29 -6.73 -19.98
N ILE A 22 -4.00 -5.53 -19.47
CA ILE A 22 -3.49 -5.32 -18.10
C ILE A 22 -4.46 -5.88 -17.06
N PHE A 23 -5.75 -5.55 -17.15
CA PHE A 23 -6.76 -6.05 -16.21
C PHE A 23 -6.89 -7.58 -16.25
N SER A 24 -6.84 -8.19 -17.43
CA SER A 24 -6.90 -9.66 -17.55
C SER A 24 -5.73 -10.36 -16.86
N HIS A 25 -4.58 -9.67 -16.76
CA HIS A 25 -3.38 -10.15 -16.10
C HIS A 25 -3.43 -9.90 -14.59
N VAL A 26 -3.81 -8.69 -14.16
CA VAL A 26 -3.97 -8.32 -12.74
C VAL A 26 -5.01 -9.22 -12.06
N ALA A 27 -6.14 -9.51 -12.73
CA ALA A 27 -7.20 -10.36 -12.20
C ALA A 27 -6.74 -11.81 -11.91
N ARG A 28 -5.62 -12.25 -12.50
CA ARG A 28 -5.04 -13.57 -12.25
C ARG A 28 -4.23 -13.63 -10.95
N HIS A 29 -3.84 -12.48 -10.41
CA HIS A 29 -3.03 -12.36 -9.19
C HIS A 29 -3.77 -11.55 -8.12
N PRO A 30 -4.88 -12.07 -7.56
CA PRO A 30 -5.73 -11.34 -6.64
C PRO A 30 -5.00 -10.92 -5.35
N ILE A 31 -4.06 -11.74 -4.88
CA ILE A 31 -3.26 -11.41 -3.69
C ILE A 31 -2.41 -10.16 -3.92
N ALA A 32 -1.74 -10.06 -5.09
CA ALA A 32 -0.92 -8.90 -5.43
C ALA A 32 -1.78 -7.65 -5.62
N ALA A 33 -2.95 -7.78 -6.27
CA ALA A 33 -3.89 -6.68 -6.44
C ALA A 33 -4.42 -6.17 -5.09
N LEU A 34 -4.81 -7.08 -4.19
CA LEU A 34 -5.26 -6.74 -2.84
C LEU A 34 -4.16 -6.09 -2.01
N ALA A 35 -2.93 -6.61 -2.06
CA ALA A 35 -1.79 -6.01 -1.36
C ALA A 35 -1.50 -4.58 -1.86
N LEU A 36 -1.59 -4.35 -3.17
CA LEU A 36 -1.40 -3.02 -3.76
C LEU A 36 -2.50 -2.05 -3.34
N MET A 37 -3.78 -2.46 -3.42
CA MET A 37 -4.90 -1.63 -2.97
C MET A 37 -4.82 -1.33 -1.47
N PHE A 38 -4.51 -2.33 -0.65
CA PHE A 38 -4.34 -2.18 0.78
C PHE A 38 -3.20 -1.20 1.11
N GLY A 39 -2.03 -1.37 0.49
CA GLY A 39 -0.90 -0.47 0.67
C GLY A 39 -1.22 0.97 0.24
N ALA A 40 -1.92 1.16 -0.89
CA ALA A 40 -2.34 2.47 -1.36
C ALA A 40 -3.34 3.14 -0.40
N PHE A 41 -4.35 2.39 0.06
CA PHE A 41 -5.35 2.87 1.01
C PHE A 41 -4.72 3.27 2.35
N CYS A 42 -3.91 2.39 2.94
CA CYS A 42 -3.23 2.68 4.19
C CYS A 42 -2.29 3.88 4.05
N ASN A 43 -1.58 4.00 2.93
CA ASN A 43 -0.72 5.17 2.66
C ASN A 43 -1.54 6.47 2.54
N ALA A 44 -2.73 6.45 1.93
CA ALA A 44 -3.60 7.62 1.88
C ALA A 44 -4.13 7.96 3.29
N PHE A 45 -4.60 6.97 4.04
CA PHE A 45 -5.10 7.15 5.41
C PHE A 45 -4.02 7.71 6.34
N LEU A 46 -2.83 7.12 6.34
CA LEU A 46 -1.70 7.57 7.17
C LEU A 46 -1.23 8.99 6.81
N ALA A 47 -1.55 9.50 5.62
CA ALA A 47 -1.17 10.86 5.24
C ALA A 47 -1.95 11.91 6.04
N GLY A 48 -3.17 11.60 6.47
CA GLY A 48 -4.00 12.48 7.31
C GLY A 48 -3.65 12.44 8.80
N VAL A 49 -2.96 11.38 9.25
CA VAL A 49 -2.67 11.16 10.67
C VAL A 49 -1.70 12.21 11.22
N VAL A 50 -0.67 12.57 10.46
CA VAL A 50 0.36 13.54 10.86
C VAL A 50 -0.22 14.94 11.08
N PRO A 51 -0.91 15.57 10.10
CA PRO A 51 -1.48 16.89 10.31
C PRO A 51 -2.52 16.91 11.44
N GLY A 52 -3.30 15.83 11.60
CA GLY A 52 -4.24 15.69 12.73
C GLY A 52 -3.54 15.68 14.10
N ALA A 53 -2.51 14.85 14.25
CA ALA A 53 -1.73 14.78 15.49
C ALA A 53 -0.98 16.07 15.80
N VAL A 54 -0.45 16.75 14.79
CA VAL A 54 0.19 18.06 14.95
C VAL A 54 -0.81 19.12 15.40
N GLY A 55 -2.03 19.13 14.83
CA GLY A 55 -3.10 20.02 15.27
C GLY A 55 -3.47 19.80 16.73
N SER A 56 -3.71 18.54 17.13
CA SER A 56 -4.02 18.19 18.53
C SER A 56 -2.88 18.55 19.50
N ALA A 57 -1.63 18.40 19.08
CA ALA A 57 -0.48 18.83 19.90
C ALA A 57 -0.46 20.34 20.10
N PHE A 58 -0.76 21.12 19.04
CA PHE A 58 -0.84 22.58 19.12
C PHE A 58 -1.97 23.04 20.05
N ASP A 59 -3.16 22.46 19.89
CA ASP A 59 -4.32 22.79 20.73
C ASP A 59 -4.04 22.49 22.21
N ALA A 60 -3.35 21.37 22.50
CA ALA A 60 -2.96 21.00 23.85
C ALA A 60 -1.97 22.00 24.48
N LEU A 61 -1.03 22.52 23.69
CA LEU A 61 -0.07 23.53 24.15
C LEU A 61 -0.73 24.89 24.39
N LEU A 62 -1.75 25.25 23.62
CA LEU A 62 -2.51 26.49 23.78
C LEU A 62 -3.36 26.50 25.06
N LEU A 63 -3.84 25.34 25.53
CA LEU A 63 -4.64 25.22 26.74
C LEU A 63 -3.84 25.48 28.03
N GLN A 64 -2.50 25.46 28.00
CA GLN A 64 -1.59 25.76 29.12
C GLN A 64 -1.91 25.05 30.45
N ASN A 65 -2.51 23.86 30.38
CA ASN A 65 -2.79 23.02 31.56
C ASN A 65 -1.60 22.11 31.89
N ASP A 66 -1.56 21.57 33.12
CA ASP A 66 -0.53 20.60 33.54
C ASP A 66 -0.47 19.35 32.64
N THR A 67 -1.57 19.00 31.97
CA THR A 67 -1.67 17.84 31.05
C THR A 67 -1.18 18.14 29.62
N SER A 68 -0.85 19.39 29.30
CA SER A 68 -0.45 19.83 27.94
C SER A 68 0.76 19.05 27.42
N LEU A 69 1.78 18.85 28.26
CA LEU A 69 3.00 18.12 27.90
C LEU A 69 2.72 16.64 27.61
N GLU A 70 1.79 16.02 28.33
CA GLU A 70 1.40 14.63 28.14
C GLU A 70 0.63 14.43 26.82
N LEU A 71 -0.32 15.32 26.51
CA LEU A 71 -1.04 15.31 25.24
C LEU A 71 -0.11 15.55 24.04
N ALA A 72 0.83 16.48 24.16
CA ALA A 72 1.85 16.72 23.15
C ALA A 72 2.76 15.50 22.94
N ARG A 73 3.23 14.87 24.03
CA ARG A 73 4.02 13.63 23.98
C ARG A 73 3.26 12.51 23.27
N ASN A 74 1.99 12.31 23.61
CA ASN A 74 1.16 11.27 23.00
C ASN A 74 0.97 11.51 21.49
N SER A 75 0.80 12.77 21.09
CA SER A 75 0.70 13.16 19.67
C SER A 75 2.00 12.89 18.91
N VAL A 76 3.16 13.17 19.52
CA VAL A 76 4.48 12.84 18.94
C VAL A 76 4.66 11.33 18.79
N LEU A 77 4.31 10.53 19.81
CA LEU A 77 4.38 9.07 19.75
C LEU A 77 3.47 8.51 18.64
N LEU A 78 2.29 9.09 18.46
CA LEU A 78 1.35 8.72 17.40
C LEU A 78 1.94 9.03 16.02
N VAL A 79 2.61 10.18 15.85
CA VAL A 79 3.34 10.49 14.60
C VAL A 79 4.45 9.49 14.33
N ILE A 80 5.31 9.20 15.33
CA ILE A 80 6.40 8.23 15.19
C ILE A 80 5.87 6.85 14.79
N GLY A 81 4.83 6.38 15.48
CA GLY A 81 4.18 5.10 15.16
C GLY A 81 3.58 5.08 13.76
N SER A 82 2.87 6.13 13.38
CA SER A 82 2.29 6.28 12.05
C SER A 82 3.36 6.22 10.96
N GLN A 83 4.45 6.98 11.10
CA GLN A 83 5.49 7.04 10.08
C GLN A 83 6.31 5.76 9.98
N THR A 84 6.50 5.06 11.11
CA THR A 84 7.12 3.73 11.12
C THR A 84 6.25 2.72 10.37
N LEU A 85 4.93 2.74 10.59
CA LEU A 85 4.02 1.88 9.83
C LEU A 85 4.01 2.25 8.33
N ARG A 86 4.07 3.55 8.02
CA ARG A 86 4.10 4.05 6.64
C ARG A 86 5.32 3.54 5.87
N SER A 87 6.50 3.56 6.49
CA SER A 87 7.73 3.07 5.86
C SER A 87 7.64 1.57 5.55
N LEU A 88 7.13 0.77 6.48
CA LEU A 88 6.90 -0.67 6.27
C LEU A 88 5.94 -0.93 5.11
N LEU A 89 4.82 -0.20 5.05
CA LEU A 89 3.87 -0.31 3.94
C LEU A 89 4.49 0.06 2.59
N GLN A 90 5.39 1.05 2.56
CA GLN A 90 6.12 1.42 1.36
C GLN A 90 7.03 0.29 0.86
N PHE A 91 7.71 -0.42 1.77
CA PHE A 91 8.51 -1.60 1.43
C PHE A 91 7.65 -2.73 0.85
N ILE A 92 6.52 -3.06 1.49
CA ILE A 92 5.59 -4.09 1.01
C ILE A 92 5.10 -3.76 -0.40
N ARG A 93 4.73 -2.51 -0.65
CA ARG A 93 4.28 -2.05 -1.96
C ARG A 93 5.36 -2.23 -3.03
N ASN A 94 6.60 -1.83 -2.74
CA ASN A 94 7.70 -1.93 -3.69
C ASN A 94 8.07 -3.40 -3.95
N PHE A 95 8.15 -4.23 -2.91
CA PHE A 95 8.41 -5.67 -3.03
C PHE A 95 7.33 -6.39 -3.84
N SER A 96 6.06 -6.05 -3.62
CA SER A 96 4.94 -6.63 -4.37
C SER A 96 4.99 -6.26 -5.85
N ALA A 97 5.40 -5.02 -6.18
CA ALA A 97 5.57 -4.59 -7.56
C ALA A 97 6.70 -5.35 -8.28
N GLU A 98 7.80 -5.63 -7.57
CA GLU A 98 8.93 -6.38 -8.13
C GLU A 98 8.59 -7.86 -8.37
N VAL A 99 7.93 -8.52 -7.41
CA VAL A 99 7.44 -9.91 -7.59
C VAL A 99 6.46 -10.00 -8.76
N PHE A 100 5.61 -8.99 -8.94
CA PHE A 100 4.68 -8.94 -10.06
C PHE A 100 5.40 -8.76 -11.40
N ALA A 101 6.43 -7.90 -11.46
CA ALA A 101 7.25 -7.72 -12.65
C ALA A 101 7.95 -9.03 -13.08
N GLN A 102 8.52 -9.78 -12.13
CA GLN A 102 9.16 -11.08 -12.41
C GLN A 102 8.17 -12.15 -12.88
N ARG A 103 6.89 -12.05 -12.51
CA ARG A 103 5.83 -12.98 -12.97
C ARG A 103 5.32 -12.63 -14.38
N PHE A 104 5.64 -11.43 -14.86
CA PHE A 104 5.30 -10.94 -16.19
C PHE A 104 6.35 -11.31 -17.24
N GLU A 105 7.62 -11.43 -16.82
CA GLU A 105 8.72 -11.98 -17.62
C GLU A 105 8.53 -13.49 -17.85
#